data_AF-A0A6J7H427-F1
#
_entry.id   AF-A0A6J7H427-F1
#
_cell.length_a   1.000
_cell.length_b   1.000
_cell.length_c   1.000
_cell.angle_alpha   90.00
_cell.angle_beta   90.00
_cell.angle_gamma   90.00
#
_symmetry.space_group_name_H-M   'P 1'
#
loop_
_entity.id
_entity.type
_entity.pdbx_description
1 polymer ?
#
loop_
_entity_poly.entity_id
_entity_poly.type
_entity_poly.pdbx_seq_one_letter_code
_entity_poly.pdbx_strand_id
1 'polypeptide(L)'
;MALLASIRRSRKYTKPSSVTAAQSLTRIASSCVLLSLVVLGLPETAEATGSAETAGSTDTAGSTETAGSTQASGVALAGLASSALQPSDPLPGQGLSAAVAAVPANSAGLDSALAERKQLLDRQESTRQQLLGVQQEIENTTTQQEATTQLLTRRSEQVAKAAETQTQLHGALRVVAVEWFITGFGSLSVLNPAVTSSERERLDRARVLSESAASSTIAKERFARVQLEQLQQERSRLQAELSETEASLDALTRQASDLTATEQQIAEQLVRSDDRVGEARLSATINGTDLSTGALDAYWRAASSLSLSNPSCAVTWWALAGIGRTESKHGTYRGAKLGPDGVVSPPIFGPELDGSNSFAIVRDSDGGALDGTATTDRAVGPMQFLPSSWKAVARDGTGDGVADPQNLYDAALTAGAYLCRKGPGLNQEGPLRGAYLSYNRSQRYVDAVINQAFEYQRAVPLI
;
A
#
# COMPACT_ATOMS: atom_id res chain seq x y z
N MET A 1 27.57 -48.99 -36.64
CA MET A 1 28.11 -47.95 -37.54
C MET A 1 28.89 -46.97 -36.67
N ALA A 2 30.16 -47.26 -36.38
CA ALA A 2 31.33 -46.88 -37.19
C ALA A 2 31.53 -45.35 -37.20
N LEU A 3 32.66 -44.75 -36.82
CA LEU A 3 34.02 -45.28 -36.61
C LEU A 3 34.92 -44.13 -36.03
N LEU A 4 35.71 -44.44 -34.98
CA LEU A 4 37.13 -44.05 -34.72
C LEU A 4 37.55 -42.56 -34.61
N ALA A 5 38.54 -42.12 -33.82
CA ALA A 5 39.61 -42.71 -32.99
C ALA A 5 40.21 -41.55 -32.14
N SER A 6 40.51 -41.65 -30.83
CA SER A 6 41.61 -42.36 -30.14
C SER A 6 42.74 -41.43 -29.65
N ILE A 7 42.79 -41.26 -28.31
CA ILE A 7 43.97 -41.38 -27.42
C ILE A 7 44.98 -40.19 -27.24
N ARG A 8 45.13 -39.81 -25.95
CA ARG A 8 46.34 -39.54 -25.11
C ARG A 8 46.60 -38.13 -24.53
N ARG A 9 46.54 -38.12 -23.19
CA ARG A 9 47.43 -37.49 -22.17
C ARG A 9 47.42 -35.97 -21.93
N SER A 10 47.32 -35.69 -20.62
CA SER A 10 48.13 -34.73 -19.84
C SER A 10 47.36 -33.54 -19.23
N ARG A 11 47.18 -33.64 -17.91
CA ARG A 11 46.87 -32.56 -16.96
C ARG A 11 47.66 -31.28 -17.27
N LYS A 12 46.97 -30.13 -17.31
CA LYS A 12 47.47 -28.86 -16.75
C LYS A 12 46.31 -28.14 -16.06
N TYR A 13 46.48 -27.95 -14.75
CA TYR A 13 45.70 -27.04 -13.92
C TYR A 13 46.04 -25.60 -14.32
N THR A 14 45.05 -24.78 -14.66
CA THR A 14 45.18 -23.33 -14.78
C THR A 14 44.22 -22.65 -13.81
N LYS A 15 44.77 -21.79 -12.94
CA LYS A 15 44.10 -20.93 -11.95
C LYS A 15 43.24 -19.88 -12.66
N PRO A 16 42.03 -19.51 -12.17
CA PRO A 16 41.44 -18.23 -12.51
C PRO A 16 41.85 -17.14 -11.50
N SER A 17 42.11 -15.97 -12.06
CA SER A 17 42.63 -14.75 -11.44
C SER A 17 41.54 -13.89 -10.77
N SER A 18 41.92 -13.25 -9.68
CA SER A 18 41.16 -12.32 -8.84
C SER A 18 40.93 -10.95 -9.50
N VAL A 19 39.83 -10.76 -10.23
CA VAL A 19 39.39 -9.40 -10.68
C VAL A 19 37.87 -9.19 -10.59
N THR A 20 37.05 -10.21 -10.34
CA THR A 20 35.58 -10.08 -10.51
C THR A 20 34.78 -9.61 -9.29
N ALA A 21 35.40 -9.28 -8.16
CA ALA A 21 34.67 -8.91 -6.93
C ALA A 21 34.35 -7.41 -6.82
N ALA A 22 35.11 -6.52 -7.48
CA ALA A 22 34.98 -5.06 -7.30
C ALA A 22 33.85 -4.41 -8.13
N GLN A 23 33.29 -5.12 -9.12
CA GLN A 23 32.24 -4.57 -10.01
C GLN A 23 30.80 -4.87 -9.56
N SER A 24 30.59 -5.70 -8.52
CA SER A 24 29.25 -6.01 -8.01
C SER A 24 28.74 -5.03 -6.94
N LEU A 25 29.63 -4.33 -6.23
CA LEU A 25 29.24 -3.48 -5.10
C LEU A 25 28.66 -2.11 -5.54
N THR A 26 29.02 -1.62 -6.72
CA THR A 26 28.53 -0.31 -7.21
C THR A 26 27.10 -0.36 -7.79
N ARG A 27 26.59 -1.54 -8.15
CA ARG A 27 25.21 -1.69 -8.68
C ARG A 27 24.13 -1.83 -7.61
N ILE A 28 24.51 -2.24 -6.39
CA ILE A 28 23.56 -2.44 -5.28
C ILE A 28 23.21 -1.08 -4.63
N ALA A 29 24.19 -0.15 -4.54
CA ALA A 29 23.96 1.20 -4.01
C ALA A 29 23.02 2.05 -4.89
N SER A 30 23.05 1.90 -6.22
CA SER A 30 22.14 2.66 -7.12
C SER A 30 20.69 2.18 -7.10
N SER A 31 20.41 0.93 -6.73
CA SER A 31 19.03 0.41 -6.70
C SER A 31 18.27 0.79 -5.42
N CYS A 32 18.97 1.09 -4.31
CA CYS A 32 18.32 1.53 -3.06
C CYS A 32 17.89 3.00 -3.08
N VAL A 33 18.60 3.87 -3.82
CA VAL A 33 18.26 5.31 -3.88
C VAL A 33 17.08 5.59 -4.82
N LEU A 34 16.91 4.80 -5.89
CA LEU A 34 15.83 4.99 -6.86
C LEU A 34 14.44 4.56 -6.34
N LEU A 35 14.36 3.69 -5.33
CA LEU A 35 13.08 3.28 -4.75
C LEU A 35 12.52 4.29 -3.72
N SER A 36 13.34 5.25 -3.26
CA SER A 36 12.93 6.28 -2.29
C SER A 36 12.23 7.49 -2.93
N LEU A 37 12.27 7.64 -4.26
CA LEU A 37 11.74 8.82 -4.96
C LEU A 37 10.31 8.64 -5.53
N VAL A 38 9.73 7.45 -5.47
CA VAL A 38 8.37 7.20 -6.00
C VAL A 38 7.27 7.39 -4.94
N VAL A 39 7.62 7.60 -3.67
CA VAL A 39 6.65 7.67 -2.54
C VAL A 39 6.37 9.11 -2.04
N LEU A 40 7.05 10.14 -2.57
CA LEU A 40 6.74 11.52 -2.23
C LEU A 40 6.30 12.29 -3.48
N GLY A 41 4.98 12.36 -3.67
CA GLY A 41 4.36 13.18 -4.70
C GLY A 41 4.76 14.65 -4.56
N LEU A 42 5.68 15.09 -5.41
CA LEU A 42 5.97 16.49 -5.71
C LEU A 42 6.17 16.64 -7.22
N PRO A 43 5.77 17.78 -7.81
CA PRO A 43 5.58 17.90 -9.25
C PRO A 43 6.91 18.03 -9.99
N GLU A 44 6.98 17.33 -11.12
CA GLU A 44 8.09 17.33 -12.08
C GLU A 44 8.14 18.69 -12.81
N THR A 45 9.14 19.52 -12.52
CA THR A 45 9.45 20.69 -13.36
C THR A 45 10.45 20.26 -14.44
N ALA A 46 9.98 20.18 -15.68
CA ALA A 46 10.81 19.91 -16.84
C ALA A 46 11.66 21.14 -17.20
N GLU A 47 12.99 21.04 -17.05
CA GLU A 47 13.95 21.93 -17.71
C GLU A 47 14.32 21.33 -19.08
N ALA A 48 13.90 22.00 -20.14
CA ALA A 48 14.33 21.73 -21.51
C ALA A 48 15.60 22.56 -21.82
N THR A 49 16.71 21.88 -22.07
CA THR A 49 17.91 22.48 -22.64
C THR A 49 17.71 22.77 -24.13
N GLY A 50 18.00 24.01 -24.53
CA GLY A 50 17.69 24.55 -25.84
C GLY A 50 18.59 24.12 -26.99
N SER A 51 18.15 24.51 -28.19
CA SER A 51 18.99 24.78 -29.36
C SER A 51 18.40 25.98 -30.07
N ALA A 52 19.26 26.97 -30.29
CA ALA A 52 18.96 28.26 -30.88
C ALA A 52 18.83 28.17 -32.40
N GLU A 53 17.88 28.90 -32.98
CA GLU A 53 18.08 29.57 -34.26
C GLU A 53 17.20 30.83 -34.36
N THR A 54 17.78 31.83 -35.00
CA THR A 54 17.47 33.26 -35.02
C THR A 54 16.28 33.68 -35.90
N ALA A 55 15.57 34.73 -35.47
CA ALA A 55 15.27 35.98 -36.22
C ALA A 55 13.84 36.52 -35.96
N GLY A 56 13.72 37.83 -35.72
CA GLY A 56 12.45 38.55 -35.88
C GLY A 56 12.18 39.60 -34.81
N SER A 57 12.30 40.87 -35.20
CA SER A 57 12.12 42.10 -34.43
C SER A 57 10.65 42.52 -34.26
N THR A 58 10.42 43.48 -33.34
CA THR A 58 9.23 44.34 -33.11
C THR A 58 8.03 43.65 -32.42
N ASP A 59 7.28 44.22 -31.46
CA ASP A 59 7.11 45.60 -31.01
C ASP A 59 6.38 45.68 -29.64
N THR A 60 6.63 46.78 -28.92
CA THR A 60 5.83 47.58 -27.95
C THR A 60 4.86 47.02 -26.87
N ALA A 61 5.07 47.57 -25.65
CA ALA A 61 4.10 48.00 -24.61
C ALA A 61 3.28 46.94 -23.84
N GLY A 62 3.06 47.00 -22.52
CA GLY A 62 3.33 47.99 -21.48
C GLY A 62 2.59 47.58 -20.18
N SER A 63 2.99 48.21 -19.07
CA SER A 63 2.23 48.39 -17.81
C SER A 63 2.28 47.30 -16.72
N THR A 64 3.16 47.60 -15.77
CA THR A 64 3.10 47.41 -14.30
C THR A 64 1.71 47.55 -13.66
N GLU A 65 1.42 46.77 -12.61
CA GLU A 65 1.26 47.29 -11.23
C GLU A 65 1.07 46.19 -10.17
N THR A 66 1.39 46.59 -8.95
CA THR A 66 1.73 45.86 -7.73
C THR A 66 0.54 45.57 -6.78
N ALA A 67 0.67 44.42 -6.11
CA ALA A 67 0.36 44.09 -4.70
C ALA A 67 -0.50 45.03 -3.82
N GLY A 68 -1.43 44.41 -3.07
CA GLY A 68 -2.04 44.99 -1.87
C GLY A 68 -2.76 43.95 -1.03
N SER A 69 -2.23 43.64 0.16
CA SER A 69 -2.84 42.76 1.17
C SER A 69 -3.88 43.52 2.00
N THR A 70 -4.95 42.86 2.45
CA THR A 70 -5.64 43.26 3.70
C THR A 70 -6.34 42.06 4.33
N GLN A 71 -6.00 41.77 5.59
CA GLN A 71 -6.75 40.92 6.52
C GLN A 71 -7.92 41.72 7.12
N ALA A 72 -9.08 41.08 7.34
CA ALA A 72 -9.89 41.29 8.54
C ALA A 72 -11.04 40.27 8.68
N SER A 73 -11.06 39.66 9.87
CA SER A 73 -12.23 39.35 10.71
C SER A 73 -13.17 38.22 10.33
N GLY A 74 -13.26 37.27 11.26
CA GLY A 74 -14.12 36.10 11.20
C GLY A 74 -15.60 36.38 11.38
N VAL A 75 -16.39 35.53 10.73
CA VAL A 75 -17.56 34.88 11.29
C VAL A 75 -17.50 33.45 10.79
N ALA A 76 -17.26 32.49 11.67
CA ALA A 76 -17.42 31.07 11.35
C ALA A 76 -18.93 30.77 11.28
N LEU A 77 -19.51 30.98 10.10
CA LEU A 77 -20.76 30.33 9.75
C LEU A 77 -20.44 28.84 9.56
N ALA A 78 -20.87 28.03 10.52
CA ALA A 78 -20.99 26.59 10.31
C ALA A 78 -21.80 26.37 9.04
N GLY A 79 -21.13 25.91 7.99
CA GLY A 79 -21.76 25.61 6.72
C GLY A 79 -22.78 24.50 6.93
N LEU A 80 -24.06 24.84 6.87
CA LEU A 80 -25.09 23.90 6.48
C LEU A 80 -24.75 23.52 5.04
N ALA A 81 -24.04 22.41 4.87
CA ALA A 81 -23.78 21.85 3.56
C ALA A 81 -25.14 21.60 2.88
N SER A 82 -25.34 22.20 1.70
CA SER A 82 -26.51 21.94 0.88
C SER A 82 -26.67 20.43 0.69
N SER A 83 -27.81 19.89 1.13
CA SER A 83 -28.22 18.49 1.06
C SER A 83 -28.57 18.02 -0.36
N ALA A 84 -27.86 18.53 -1.37
CA ALA A 84 -27.98 18.07 -2.76
C ALA A 84 -26.93 16.98 -3.04
N LEU A 85 -27.15 16.15 -4.06
CA LEU A 85 -26.10 15.25 -4.58
C LEU A 85 -24.82 16.05 -4.80
N GLN A 86 -23.75 15.65 -4.11
CA GLN A 86 -22.46 16.29 -4.28
C GLN A 86 -21.79 15.74 -5.54
N PRO A 87 -21.03 16.53 -6.30
CA PRO A 87 -20.31 16.05 -7.49
C PRO A 87 -19.35 14.88 -7.22
N SER A 88 -18.98 14.67 -5.95
CA SER A 88 -18.12 13.60 -5.47
C SER A 88 -18.87 12.38 -4.92
N ASP A 89 -20.21 12.39 -4.88
CA ASP A 89 -20.97 11.23 -4.42
C ASP A 89 -20.76 10.05 -5.39
N PRO A 90 -20.58 8.81 -4.87
CA PRO A 90 -20.62 7.63 -5.71
C PRO A 90 -21.91 7.55 -6.51
N LEU A 91 -21.86 6.89 -7.68
CA LEU A 91 -23.07 6.59 -8.43
C LEU A 91 -24.02 5.72 -7.58
N PRO A 92 -25.35 5.82 -7.79
CA PRO A 92 -26.30 4.95 -7.09
C PRO A 92 -25.96 3.47 -7.36
N GLY A 93 -25.96 2.64 -6.32
CA GLY A 93 -25.51 1.24 -6.39
C GLY A 93 -23.98 1.03 -6.34
N GLN A 94 -23.18 2.10 -6.24
CA GLN A 94 -21.72 2.01 -6.07
C GLN A 94 -21.23 2.56 -4.71
N GLY A 95 -22.15 2.96 -3.84
CA GLY A 95 -21.86 3.50 -2.52
C GLY A 95 -22.94 4.45 -2.03
N LEU A 96 -22.85 4.81 -0.75
CA LEU A 96 -23.76 5.77 -0.12
C LEU A 96 -23.42 7.20 -0.56
N SER A 97 -24.44 8.05 -0.71
CA SER A 97 -24.26 9.50 -0.77
C SER A 97 -23.63 10.01 0.53
N ALA A 98 -22.90 11.12 0.48
CA ALA A 98 -22.30 11.74 1.65
C ALA A 98 -23.35 12.08 2.73
N ALA A 99 -24.55 12.50 2.30
CA ALA A 99 -25.66 12.82 3.18
C ALA A 99 -26.12 11.60 4.02
N VAL A 100 -26.26 10.44 3.37
CA VAL A 100 -26.70 9.21 4.06
C VAL A 100 -25.56 8.51 4.79
N ALA A 101 -24.33 8.59 4.27
CA ALA A 101 -23.15 8.03 4.92
C ALA A 101 -22.94 8.57 6.35
N ALA A 102 -23.32 9.84 6.60
CA ALA A 102 -23.23 10.49 7.90
C ALA A 102 -24.33 10.06 8.91
N VAL A 103 -25.40 9.40 8.46
CA VAL A 103 -26.52 9.03 9.35
C VAL A 103 -26.12 7.89 10.29
N PRO A 104 -26.33 8.01 11.62
CA PRO A 104 -25.99 6.94 12.55
C PRO A 104 -26.71 5.62 12.23
N ALA A 105 -25.94 4.54 12.07
CA ALA A 105 -26.45 3.21 11.77
C ALA A 105 -25.59 2.15 12.44
N ASN A 106 -26.18 1.02 12.80
CA ASN A 106 -25.49 -0.09 13.45
C ASN A 106 -25.84 -1.43 12.80
N SER A 107 -24.89 -2.36 12.85
CA SER A 107 -25.12 -3.78 12.59
C SER A 107 -23.93 -4.57 13.11
N ALA A 108 -24.16 -5.81 13.55
CA ALA A 108 -23.07 -6.69 13.99
C ALA A 108 -22.04 -6.93 12.86
N GLY A 109 -22.49 -6.93 11.59
CA GLY A 109 -21.61 -7.04 10.43
C GLY A 109 -20.71 -5.82 10.25
N LEU A 110 -21.26 -4.60 10.40
CA LEU A 110 -20.48 -3.36 10.31
C LEU A 110 -19.46 -3.27 11.44
N ASP A 111 -19.87 -3.60 12.67
CA ASP A 111 -18.98 -3.59 13.83
C ASP A 111 -17.81 -4.57 13.65
N SER A 112 -18.09 -5.77 13.13
CA SER A 112 -17.06 -6.78 12.82
C SER A 112 -16.10 -6.29 11.72
N ALA A 113 -16.63 -5.74 10.62
CA ALA A 113 -15.82 -5.24 9.52
C ALA A 113 -14.90 -4.08 9.94
N LEU A 114 -15.42 -3.15 10.75
CA LEU A 114 -14.63 -2.05 11.31
C LEU A 114 -13.56 -2.54 12.28
N ALA A 115 -13.86 -3.55 13.11
CA ALA A 115 -12.90 -4.15 14.03
C ALA A 115 -11.76 -4.86 13.28
N GLU A 116 -12.07 -5.65 12.25
CA GLU A 116 -11.08 -6.30 11.37
C GLU A 116 -10.19 -5.26 10.69
N ARG A 117 -10.78 -4.22 10.11
CA ARG A 117 -10.05 -3.11 9.49
C ARG A 117 -9.10 -2.44 10.47
N LYS A 118 -9.57 -2.16 11.69
CA LYS A 118 -8.73 -1.58 12.75
C LYS A 118 -7.54 -2.49 13.09
N GLN A 119 -7.76 -3.80 13.22
CA GLN A 119 -6.67 -4.75 13.47
C GLN A 119 -5.62 -4.74 12.36
N LEU A 120 -6.04 -4.61 11.10
CA LEU A 120 -5.12 -4.49 9.96
C LEU A 120 -4.30 -3.20 10.01
N LEU A 121 -4.92 -2.06 10.36
CA LEU A 121 -4.22 -0.78 10.53
C LEU A 121 -3.22 -0.85 11.69
N ASP A 122 -3.61 -1.40 12.84
CA ASP A 122 -2.72 -1.58 13.99
C ASP A 122 -1.52 -2.47 13.62
N ARG A 123 -1.75 -3.52 12.83
CA ARG A 123 -0.70 -4.41 12.32
C ARG A 123 0.22 -3.71 11.33
N GLN A 124 -0.34 -2.90 10.41
CA GLN A 124 0.42 -2.11 9.45
C GLN A 124 1.39 -1.17 10.18
N GLU A 125 0.88 -0.43 11.17
CA GLU A 125 1.70 0.48 11.96
C GLU A 125 2.81 -0.27 12.71
N SER A 126 2.49 -1.39 13.35
CA SER A 126 3.50 -2.22 14.01
C SER A 126 4.58 -2.75 13.04
N THR A 127 4.20 -3.18 11.83
CA THR A 127 5.15 -3.63 10.81
C THR A 127 6.03 -2.49 10.33
N ARG A 128 5.46 -1.29 10.14
CA ARG A 128 6.21 -0.09 9.74
C ARG A 128 7.22 0.33 10.80
N GLN A 129 6.86 0.28 12.08
CA GLN A 129 7.79 0.55 13.19
C GLN A 129 8.93 -0.46 13.25
N GLN A 130 8.64 -1.75 13.02
CA GLN A 130 9.67 -2.78 12.93
C GLN A 130 10.62 -2.54 11.75
N LEU A 131 10.10 -2.15 10.59
CA LEU A 131 10.89 -1.86 9.41
C LEU A 131 11.85 -0.69 9.66
N LEU A 132 11.37 0.39 10.29
CA LEU A 132 12.21 1.52 10.69
C LEU A 132 13.33 1.11 11.66
N GLY A 133 13.02 0.24 12.63
CA GLY A 133 14.01 -0.31 13.55
C GLY A 133 15.11 -1.10 12.83
N VAL A 134 14.71 -2.01 11.93
CA VAL A 134 15.66 -2.80 11.12
C VAL A 134 16.49 -1.91 10.20
N GLN A 135 15.91 -0.89 9.58
CA GLN A 135 16.63 0.07 8.74
C GLN A 135 17.70 0.82 9.53
N GLN A 136 17.41 1.23 10.77
CA GLN A 136 18.39 1.86 11.64
C GLN A 136 19.52 0.90 12.02
N GLU A 137 19.21 -0.37 12.29
CA GLU A 137 20.21 -1.40 12.56
C GLU A 137 21.11 -1.67 11.34
N ILE A 138 20.55 -1.66 10.12
CA ILE A 138 21.33 -1.77 8.88
C ILE A 138 22.32 -0.61 8.77
N GLU A 139 21.89 0.63 9.01
CA GLU A 139 22.76 1.82 8.95
C GLU A 139 23.91 1.74 9.97
N ASN A 140 23.59 1.36 11.21
CA ASN A 140 24.57 1.18 12.27
C ASN A 140 25.59 0.08 11.92
N THR A 141 25.10 -1.06 11.42
CA THR A 141 25.92 -2.21 11.03
C THR A 141 26.81 -1.88 9.82
N THR A 142 26.29 -1.12 8.86
CA THR A 142 27.06 -0.62 7.70
C THR A 142 28.21 0.26 8.17
N THR A 143 27.96 1.17 9.11
CA THR A 143 29.00 2.03 9.70
C THR A 143 30.08 1.19 10.40
N GLN A 144 29.69 0.14 11.13
CA GLN A 144 30.64 -0.79 11.77
C GLN A 144 31.47 -1.58 10.74
N GLN A 145 30.84 -2.02 9.65
CA GLN A 145 31.51 -2.71 8.53
C GLN A 145 32.60 -1.82 7.91
N GLU A 146 32.28 -0.56 7.64
CA GLU A 146 33.22 0.41 7.09
C GLU A 146 34.40 0.66 8.03
N ALA A 147 34.14 0.88 9.31
CA ALA A 147 35.18 1.09 10.33
C ALA A 147 36.12 -0.13 10.43
N THR A 148 35.55 -1.34 10.46
CA THR A 148 36.31 -2.60 10.54
C THR A 148 37.15 -2.80 9.27
N THR A 149 36.60 -2.48 8.10
CA THR A 149 37.29 -2.54 6.81
C THR A 149 38.50 -1.60 6.78
N GLN A 150 38.35 -0.37 7.30
CA GLN A 150 39.46 0.58 7.40
C GLN A 150 40.55 0.08 8.36
N LEU A 151 40.18 -0.47 9.52
CA LEU A 151 41.14 -1.05 10.47
C LEU A 151 41.87 -2.25 9.87
N LEU A 152 41.16 -3.13 9.18
CA LEU A 152 41.73 -4.29 8.49
C LEU A 152 42.74 -3.86 7.42
N THR A 153 42.44 -2.80 6.67
CA THR A 153 43.34 -2.23 5.67
C THR A 153 44.63 -1.73 6.31
N ARG A 154 44.54 -0.87 7.34
CA ARG A 154 45.71 -0.38 8.08
C ARG A 154 46.54 -1.51 8.68
N ARG A 155 45.88 -2.52 9.26
CA ARG A 155 46.57 -3.66 9.87
C ARG A 155 47.26 -4.53 8.82
N SER A 156 46.65 -4.69 7.65
CA SER A 156 47.25 -5.42 6.53
C SER A 156 48.51 -4.75 5.99
N GLU A 157 48.54 -3.41 5.93
CA GLU A 157 49.73 -2.64 5.58
C GLU A 157 50.85 -2.81 6.63
N GLN A 158 50.51 -2.79 7.92
CA GLN A 158 51.47 -3.04 9.01
C GLN A 158 52.05 -4.46 8.94
N VAL A 159 51.22 -5.47 8.66
CA VAL A 159 51.67 -6.84 8.42
C VAL A 159 52.66 -6.89 7.25
N ALA A 160 52.36 -6.22 6.13
CA ALA A 160 53.24 -6.19 4.97
C ALA A 160 54.61 -5.56 5.31
N LYS A 161 54.62 -4.42 6.00
CA LYS A 161 55.84 -3.74 6.44
C LYS A 161 56.67 -4.56 7.44
N ALA A 162 56.01 -5.22 8.39
CA ALA A 162 56.67 -6.11 9.35
C ALA A 162 57.27 -7.34 8.66
N ALA A 163 56.57 -7.92 7.68
CA ALA A 163 57.05 -9.05 6.90
C ALA A 163 58.28 -8.68 6.04
N GLU A 164 58.29 -7.48 5.44
CA GLU A 164 59.45 -6.95 4.74
C GLU A 164 60.65 -6.79 5.68
N THR A 165 60.43 -6.18 6.85
CA THR A 165 61.48 -5.98 7.88
C THR A 165 62.06 -7.31 8.34
N GLN A 166 61.22 -8.31 8.60
CA GLN A 166 61.66 -9.65 8.98
C GLN A 166 62.49 -10.29 7.85
N THR A 167 62.06 -10.15 6.60
CA THR A 167 62.76 -10.68 5.42
C THR A 167 64.15 -10.06 5.28
N GLN A 168 64.28 -8.74 5.47
CA GLN A 168 65.55 -8.03 5.45
C GLN A 168 66.49 -8.51 6.57
N LEU A 169 66.00 -8.62 7.81
CA LEU A 169 66.77 -9.11 8.95
C LEU A 169 67.23 -10.57 8.77
N HIS A 170 66.34 -11.42 8.26
CA HIS A 170 66.67 -12.81 7.95
C HIS A 170 67.73 -12.92 6.83
N GLY A 171 67.65 -12.06 5.82
CA GLY A 171 68.67 -11.92 4.78
C GLY A 171 70.03 -11.50 5.35
N ALA A 172 70.06 -10.51 6.25
CA ALA A 172 71.28 -10.08 6.92
C ALA A 172 71.92 -11.22 7.74
N LEU A 173 71.11 -12.02 8.45
CA LEU A 173 71.61 -13.21 9.16
C LEU A 173 72.25 -14.24 8.22
N ARG A 174 71.70 -14.42 7.00
CA ARG A 174 72.30 -15.32 6.00
C ARG A 174 73.68 -14.84 5.56
N VAL A 175 73.86 -13.54 5.37
CA VAL A 175 75.17 -12.96 5.01
C VAL A 175 76.19 -13.23 6.12
N VAL A 176 75.84 -12.94 7.38
CA VAL A 176 76.71 -13.21 8.53
C VAL A 176 77.04 -14.70 8.67
N ALA A 177 76.04 -15.57 8.47
CA ALA A 177 76.25 -17.02 8.55
C ALA A 177 77.18 -17.55 7.45
N VAL A 178 77.07 -17.03 6.22
CA VAL A 178 77.99 -17.35 5.12
C VAL A 178 79.41 -16.88 5.45
N GLU A 179 79.55 -15.66 5.98
CA GLU A 179 80.86 -15.14 6.39
C GLU A 179 81.51 -16.01 7.47
N TRP A 180 80.76 -16.39 8.51
CA TRP A 180 81.26 -17.30 9.56
C TRP A 180 81.65 -18.68 9.04
N PHE A 181 80.91 -19.19 8.06
CA PHE A 181 81.24 -20.46 7.40
C PHE A 181 82.55 -20.36 6.61
N ILE A 182 82.74 -19.27 5.84
CA ILE A 182 83.96 -19.04 5.05
C ILE A 182 85.18 -18.81 5.93
N THR A 183 85.05 -18.03 7.01
CA THR A 183 86.19 -17.71 7.90
C THR A 183 86.55 -18.81 8.89
N GLY A 184 85.77 -19.91 8.93
CA GLY A 184 85.95 -21.02 9.86
C GLY A 184 85.51 -20.64 11.27
N PHE A 185 84.28 -21.00 11.63
CA PHE A 185 83.69 -20.85 12.97
C PHE A 185 84.73 -20.94 14.10
N GLY A 186 85.06 -19.79 14.69
CA GLY A 186 85.62 -19.64 16.02
C GLY A 186 86.41 -20.82 16.60
N SER A 187 87.51 -21.21 15.95
CA SER A 187 88.57 -22.02 16.54
C SER A 187 89.83 -21.85 15.70
N LEU A 188 90.61 -20.80 16.03
CA LEU A 188 91.98 -20.63 15.57
C LEU A 188 92.95 -21.58 16.31
N SER A 189 92.47 -22.74 16.78
CA SER A 189 93.28 -23.75 17.47
C SER A 189 94.30 -24.44 16.54
N VAL A 190 94.22 -24.17 15.23
CA VAL A 190 95.22 -24.58 14.25
C VAL A 190 95.56 -23.39 13.35
N LEU A 191 96.16 -22.35 13.91
CA LEU A 191 96.77 -21.30 13.09
C LEU A 191 98.10 -21.79 12.52
N ASN A 192 98.25 -21.61 11.21
CA ASN A 192 99.52 -21.63 10.51
C ASN A 192 100.55 -20.78 11.28
N PRO A 193 101.73 -21.31 11.65
CA PRO A 193 102.75 -20.57 12.42
C PRO A 193 103.29 -19.31 11.71
N ALA A 194 102.88 -19.05 10.47
CA ALA A 194 103.23 -17.86 9.69
C ALA A 194 102.47 -16.57 10.09
N VAL A 195 101.45 -16.62 10.97
CA VAL A 195 100.63 -15.43 11.31
C VAL A 195 101.24 -14.60 12.44
N THR A 196 101.41 -13.29 12.22
CA THR A 196 102.02 -12.37 13.19
C THR A 196 101.14 -12.13 14.43
N SER A 197 101.69 -11.59 15.51
CA SER A 197 100.93 -11.23 16.72
C SER A 197 99.90 -10.11 16.46
N SER A 198 100.23 -9.16 15.58
CA SER A 198 99.33 -8.06 15.21
C SER A 198 98.15 -8.53 14.34
N GLU A 199 98.35 -9.52 13.46
CA GLU A 199 97.28 -10.16 12.69
C GLU A 199 96.33 -10.96 13.58
N ARG A 200 96.84 -11.67 14.58
CA ARG A 200 96.01 -12.39 15.56
C ARG A 200 95.07 -11.45 16.31
N GLU A 201 95.60 -10.34 16.82
CA GLU A 201 94.81 -9.36 17.57
C GLU A 201 93.78 -8.65 16.68
N ARG A 202 94.06 -8.48 15.38
CA ARG A 202 93.08 -8.00 14.38
C ARG A 202 91.96 -9.02 14.15
N LEU A 203 92.28 -10.30 13.99
CA LEU A 203 91.30 -11.37 13.76
C LEU A 203 90.40 -11.58 14.99
N ASP A 204 90.94 -11.54 16.21
CA ASP A 204 90.15 -11.63 17.44
C ASP A 204 89.19 -10.42 17.60
N ARG A 205 89.67 -9.20 17.31
CA ARG A 205 88.79 -8.01 17.29
C ARG A 205 87.69 -8.13 16.26
N ALA A 206 88.00 -8.57 15.04
CA ALA A 206 87.02 -8.76 13.97
C ALA A 206 85.96 -9.81 14.36
N ARG A 207 86.37 -10.89 15.04
CA ARG A 207 85.48 -11.92 15.56
C ARG A 207 84.50 -11.37 16.59
N VAL A 208 84.98 -10.68 17.62
CA VAL A 208 84.12 -10.15 18.69
C VAL A 208 83.08 -9.16 18.13
N LEU A 209 83.50 -8.31 17.18
CA LEU A 209 82.59 -7.38 16.51
C LEU A 209 81.53 -8.13 15.67
N SER A 210 81.94 -9.19 14.97
CA SER A 210 81.03 -10.04 14.19
C SER A 210 80.04 -10.82 15.07
N GLU A 211 80.49 -11.39 16.20
CA GLU A 211 79.65 -12.05 17.21
C GLU A 211 78.60 -11.10 17.83
N SER A 212 79.01 -9.87 18.17
CA SER A 212 78.10 -8.85 18.68
C SER A 212 77.07 -8.42 17.63
N ALA A 213 77.50 -8.19 16.38
CA ALA A 213 76.61 -7.84 15.27
C ALA A 213 75.61 -8.97 14.95
N ALA A 214 76.07 -10.22 14.98
CA ALA A 214 75.24 -11.41 14.80
C ALA A 214 74.18 -11.51 15.90
N SER A 215 74.60 -11.43 17.18
CA SER A 215 73.70 -11.49 18.34
C SER A 215 72.62 -10.40 18.29
N SER A 216 73.02 -9.16 17.95
CA SER A 216 72.10 -8.04 17.77
C SER A 216 71.07 -8.30 16.66
N THR A 217 71.52 -8.83 15.52
CA THR A 217 70.63 -9.14 14.39
C THR A 217 69.68 -10.29 14.71
N ILE A 218 70.14 -11.31 15.44
CA ILE A 218 69.30 -12.41 15.93
C ILE A 218 68.20 -11.88 16.86
N ALA A 219 68.56 -10.99 17.80
CA ALA A 219 67.58 -10.40 18.71
C ALA A 219 66.52 -9.57 17.95
N LYS A 220 66.95 -8.76 16.97
CA LYS A 220 66.05 -7.99 16.10
C LYS A 220 65.14 -8.89 15.26
N GLU A 221 65.65 -9.98 14.70
CA GLU A 221 64.86 -10.91 13.89
C GLU A 221 63.81 -11.61 14.75
N ARG A 222 64.17 -12.10 15.94
CA ARG A 222 63.21 -12.69 16.88
C ARG A 222 62.12 -11.71 17.26
N PHE A 223 62.48 -10.48 17.58
CA PHE A 223 61.51 -9.43 17.89
C PHE A 223 60.58 -9.14 16.70
N ALA A 224 61.14 -8.97 15.50
CA ALA A 224 60.36 -8.72 14.28
C ALA A 224 59.41 -9.88 13.95
N ARG A 225 59.83 -11.13 14.18
CA ARG A 225 58.99 -12.32 13.99
C ARG A 225 57.78 -12.32 14.93
N VAL A 226 58.01 -12.12 16.23
CA VAL A 226 56.92 -12.07 17.21
C VAL A 226 55.94 -10.92 16.91
N GLN A 227 56.46 -9.76 16.52
CA GLN A 227 55.63 -8.62 16.10
C GLN A 227 54.80 -8.95 14.85
N LEU A 228 55.39 -9.62 13.86
CA LEU A 228 54.66 -10.05 12.67
C LEU A 228 53.54 -11.04 13.02
N GLU A 229 53.84 -12.04 13.85
CA GLU A 229 52.85 -13.04 14.31
C GLU A 229 51.67 -12.36 15.04
N GLN A 230 51.95 -11.40 15.92
CA GLN A 230 50.91 -10.61 16.61
C GLN A 230 50.04 -9.83 15.62
N LEU A 231 50.65 -9.09 14.69
CA LEU A 231 49.92 -8.32 13.68
C LEU A 231 49.08 -9.22 12.76
N GLN A 232 49.58 -10.41 12.42
CA GLN A 232 48.85 -11.40 11.62
C GLN A 232 47.62 -11.92 12.37
N GLN A 233 47.73 -12.18 13.67
CA GLN A 233 46.62 -12.61 14.52
C GLN A 233 45.57 -11.50 14.68
N GLU A 234 45.99 -10.25 14.88
CA GLU A 234 45.09 -9.09 14.91
C GLU A 234 44.35 -8.94 13.57
N ARG A 235 45.06 -9.07 12.45
CA ARG A 235 44.45 -9.03 11.12
C ARG A 235 43.42 -10.14 10.93
N SER A 236 43.74 -11.39 11.31
CA SER A 236 42.80 -12.50 11.15
C SER A 236 41.56 -12.34 12.03
N ARG A 237 41.70 -11.73 13.21
CA ARG A 237 40.57 -11.39 14.07
C ARG A 237 39.66 -10.35 13.41
N LEU A 238 40.23 -9.27 12.86
CA LEU A 238 39.48 -8.25 12.13
C LEU A 238 38.78 -8.83 10.88
N GLN A 239 39.41 -9.78 10.19
CA GLN A 239 38.78 -10.48 9.06
C GLN A 239 37.56 -11.30 9.49
N ALA A 240 37.64 -12.00 10.63
CA ALA A 240 36.51 -12.75 11.17
C ALA A 240 35.36 -11.82 11.60
N GLU A 241 35.68 -10.72 12.27
CA GLU A 241 34.71 -9.70 12.69
C GLU A 241 34.00 -9.05 11.49
N LEU A 242 34.74 -8.75 10.41
CA LEU A 242 34.15 -8.24 9.17
C LEU A 242 33.18 -9.26 8.55
N SER A 243 33.58 -10.53 8.47
CA SER A 243 32.72 -11.58 7.92
C SER A 243 31.44 -11.80 8.73
N GLU A 244 31.51 -11.66 10.06
CA GLU A 244 30.33 -11.74 10.94
C GLU A 244 29.41 -10.53 10.74
N THR A 245 29.99 -9.33 10.61
CA THR A 245 29.24 -8.09 10.34
C THR A 245 28.54 -8.16 8.97
N GLU A 246 29.21 -8.67 7.95
CA GLU A 246 28.64 -8.90 6.60
C GLU A 246 27.46 -9.89 6.66
N ALA A 247 27.61 -10.99 7.38
CA ALA A 247 26.53 -11.96 7.56
C ALA A 247 25.33 -11.37 8.32
N SER A 248 25.57 -10.48 9.29
CA SER A 248 24.53 -9.75 10.00
C SER A 248 23.79 -8.78 9.07
N LEU A 249 24.52 -8.01 8.24
CA LEU A 249 23.94 -7.11 7.25
C LEU A 249 23.04 -7.87 6.25
N ASP A 250 23.48 -9.02 5.77
CA ASP A 250 22.68 -9.88 4.88
C ASP A 250 21.40 -10.39 5.56
N ALA A 251 21.46 -10.71 6.86
CA ALA A 251 20.31 -11.16 7.63
C ALA A 251 19.30 -10.01 7.85
N LEU A 252 19.78 -8.84 8.26
CA LEU A 252 18.94 -7.64 8.43
C LEU A 252 18.30 -7.20 7.11
N THR A 253 19.04 -7.26 6.00
CA THR A 253 18.50 -6.93 4.67
C THR A 253 17.39 -7.90 4.26
N ARG A 254 17.54 -9.19 4.54
CA ARG A 254 16.48 -10.19 4.33
C ARG A 254 15.25 -9.90 5.20
N GLN A 255 15.47 -9.59 6.48
CA GLN A 255 14.39 -9.23 7.40
C GLN A 255 13.63 -7.97 6.94
N ALA A 256 14.33 -6.94 6.46
CA ALA A 256 13.71 -5.74 5.89
C ALA A 256 12.86 -6.06 4.65
N SER A 257 13.37 -6.94 3.77
CA SER A 257 12.62 -7.41 2.60
C SER A 257 11.34 -8.15 3.00
N ASP A 258 11.40 -9.02 3.99
CA ASP A 258 10.25 -9.79 4.49
C ASP A 258 9.19 -8.88 5.13
N LEU A 259 9.63 -7.87 5.91
CA LEU A 259 8.74 -6.86 6.49
C LEU A 259 8.06 -6.00 5.41
N THR A 260 8.81 -5.61 4.37
CA THR A 260 8.26 -4.86 3.22
C THR A 260 7.21 -5.70 2.47
N ALA A 261 7.47 -6.99 2.24
CA ALA A 261 6.49 -7.89 1.63
C ALA A 261 5.25 -8.06 2.51
N THR A 262 5.43 -8.11 3.84
CA THR A 262 4.31 -8.15 4.79
C THR A 262 3.47 -6.88 4.73
N GLU A 263 4.09 -5.70 4.63
CA GLU A 263 3.39 -4.42 4.47
C GLU A 263 2.53 -4.39 3.20
N GLN A 264 3.05 -4.89 2.08
CA GLN A 264 2.30 -5.01 0.82
C GLN A 264 1.07 -5.93 0.97
N GLN A 265 1.24 -7.08 1.63
CA GLN A 265 0.13 -8.01 1.90
C GLN A 265 -0.95 -7.38 2.79
N ILE A 266 -0.54 -6.60 3.81
CA ILE A 266 -1.49 -5.88 4.67
C ILE A 266 -2.23 -4.81 3.86
N ALA A 267 -1.56 -4.09 2.96
CA ALA A 267 -2.19 -3.10 2.09
C ALA A 267 -3.28 -3.72 1.21
N GLU A 268 -3.04 -4.88 0.61
CA GLU A 268 -4.07 -5.61 -0.15
C GLU A 268 -5.25 -6.05 0.72
N GLN A 269 -4.98 -6.49 1.94
CA GLN A 269 -6.02 -6.88 2.90
C GLN A 269 -6.86 -5.67 3.33
N LEU A 270 -6.24 -4.50 3.49
CA LEU A 270 -6.93 -3.26 3.82
C LEU A 270 -7.92 -2.87 2.72
N VAL A 271 -7.53 -2.94 1.44
CA VAL A 271 -8.44 -2.67 0.31
C VAL A 271 -9.69 -3.57 0.38
N ARG A 272 -9.50 -4.89 0.53
CA ARG A 272 -10.62 -5.83 0.68
C ARG A 272 -11.42 -5.59 1.96
N SER A 273 -10.79 -5.07 3.01
CA SER A 273 -11.47 -4.72 4.24
C SER A 273 -12.32 -3.45 4.08
N ASP A 274 -11.87 -2.49 3.28
CA ASP A 274 -12.62 -1.28 2.96
C ASP A 274 -13.89 -1.64 2.16
N ASP A 275 -13.79 -2.53 1.18
CA ASP A 275 -14.95 -3.06 0.43
C ASP A 275 -15.97 -3.70 1.38
N ARG A 276 -15.51 -4.58 2.29
CA ARG A 276 -16.38 -5.23 3.29
C ARG A 276 -17.02 -4.23 4.24
N VAL A 277 -16.30 -3.17 4.65
CA VAL A 277 -16.88 -2.09 5.46
C VAL A 277 -17.95 -1.35 4.66
N GLY A 278 -17.72 -1.07 3.37
CA GLY A 278 -18.70 -0.44 2.48
C GLY A 278 -19.99 -1.27 2.34
N GLU A 279 -19.87 -2.57 2.04
CA GLU A 279 -21.01 -3.48 1.93
C GLU A 279 -21.77 -3.65 3.26
N ALA A 280 -21.04 -3.83 4.37
CA ALA A 280 -21.63 -3.91 5.70
C ALA A 280 -22.31 -2.60 6.09
N ARG A 281 -21.77 -1.47 5.64
CA ARG A 281 -22.36 -0.16 5.86
C ARG A 281 -23.67 -0.01 5.11
N LEU A 282 -23.76 -0.42 3.84
CA LEU A 282 -24.98 -0.39 3.01
C LEU A 282 -26.14 -1.21 3.61
N SER A 283 -25.81 -2.31 4.29
CA SER A 283 -26.78 -3.18 4.95
C SER A 283 -27.06 -2.81 6.41
N ALA A 284 -26.31 -1.86 7.00
CA ALA A 284 -26.49 -1.45 8.38
C ALA A 284 -27.84 -0.76 8.60
N THR A 285 -28.45 -0.99 9.76
CA THR A 285 -29.77 -0.45 10.09
C THR A 285 -29.63 0.93 10.72
N ILE A 286 -30.39 1.91 10.23
CA ILE A 286 -30.44 3.25 10.81
C ILE A 286 -31.02 3.16 12.22
N ASN A 287 -30.31 3.75 13.18
CA ASN A 287 -30.64 3.63 14.60
C ASN A 287 -32.10 4.05 14.87
N GLY A 288 -32.85 3.18 15.56
CA GLY A 288 -34.24 3.46 15.93
C GLY A 288 -35.27 3.26 14.79
N THR A 289 -34.86 2.70 13.65
CA THR A 289 -35.74 2.38 12.53
C THR A 289 -35.48 0.96 12.01
N ASP A 290 -36.21 0.54 10.98
CA ASP A 290 -35.97 -0.68 10.22
C ASP A 290 -35.40 -0.43 8.80
N LEU A 291 -35.00 0.81 8.51
CA LEU A 291 -34.35 1.18 7.26
C LEU A 291 -32.88 0.72 7.29
N SER A 292 -32.43 0.07 6.22
CA SER A 292 -30.99 0.01 5.95
C SER A 292 -30.51 1.38 5.42
N THR A 293 -29.22 1.67 5.59
CA THR A 293 -28.59 2.86 4.98
C THR A 293 -28.76 2.83 3.45
N GLY A 294 -28.62 1.68 2.80
CA GLY A 294 -28.81 1.53 1.35
C GLY A 294 -30.24 1.84 0.91
N ALA A 295 -31.25 1.42 1.68
CA ALA A 295 -32.64 1.77 1.38
C ALA A 295 -32.91 3.26 1.57
N LEU A 296 -32.38 3.85 2.65
CA LEU A 296 -32.46 5.29 2.87
C LEU A 296 -31.79 6.08 1.73
N ASP A 297 -30.64 5.63 1.25
CA ASP A 297 -29.93 6.25 0.12
C ASP A 297 -30.74 6.22 -1.16
N ALA A 298 -31.38 5.09 -1.48
CA ALA A 298 -32.26 5.00 -2.64
C ALA A 298 -33.43 5.98 -2.58
N TYR A 299 -34.11 6.09 -1.44
CA TYR A 299 -35.22 7.05 -1.27
C TYR A 299 -34.75 8.50 -1.29
N TRP A 300 -33.61 8.79 -0.67
CA TRP A 300 -33.03 10.13 -0.65
C TRP A 300 -32.63 10.58 -2.05
N ARG A 301 -31.90 9.74 -2.80
CA ARG A 301 -31.49 10.05 -4.18
C ARG A 301 -32.69 10.24 -5.11
N ALA A 302 -33.74 9.42 -4.96
CA ALA A 302 -34.97 9.57 -5.72
C ALA A 302 -35.65 10.93 -5.46
N ALA A 303 -35.80 11.31 -4.19
CA ALA A 303 -36.36 12.61 -3.82
C ALA A 303 -35.47 13.78 -4.31
N SER A 304 -34.15 13.67 -4.14
CA SER A 304 -33.18 14.66 -4.62
C SER A 304 -33.24 14.85 -6.14
N SER A 305 -33.27 13.76 -6.91
CA SER A 305 -33.41 13.80 -8.38
C SER A 305 -34.72 14.47 -8.82
N LEU A 306 -35.81 14.18 -8.12
CA LEU A 306 -37.12 14.78 -8.40
C LEU A 306 -37.20 16.25 -7.95
N SER A 307 -36.48 16.65 -6.91
CA SER A 307 -36.38 18.04 -6.49
C SER A 307 -35.74 18.92 -7.56
N LEU A 308 -34.82 18.35 -8.36
CA LEU A 308 -34.16 19.03 -9.47
C LEU A 308 -35.03 19.03 -10.73
N SER A 309 -35.64 17.89 -11.06
CA SER A 309 -36.40 17.71 -12.31
C SER A 309 -37.85 18.18 -12.24
N ASN A 310 -38.48 18.14 -11.06
CA ASN A 310 -39.83 18.64 -10.80
C ASN A 310 -39.94 19.26 -9.39
N PRO A 311 -39.39 20.47 -9.18
CA PRO A 311 -39.33 21.09 -7.86
C PRO A 311 -40.71 21.28 -7.21
N SER A 312 -41.74 21.54 -8.02
CA SER A 312 -43.11 21.76 -7.51
C SER A 312 -43.72 20.51 -6.85
N CYS A 313 -43.29 19.32 -7.28
CA CYS A 313 -43.76 18.06 -6.70
C CYS A 313 -43.43 17.97 -5.21
N ALA A 314 -42.22 18.39 -4.82
CA ALA A 314 -41.74 18.37 -3.44
C ALA A 314 -41.92 17.00 -2.75
N VAL A 315 -41.82 15.89 -3.47
CA VAL A 315 -41.83 14.55 -2.86
C VAL A 315 -40.59 14.37 -2.01
N THR A 316 -40.77 13.81 -0.83
CA THR A 316 -39.71 13.64 0.17
C THR A 316 -39.25 12.19 0.25
N TRP A 317 -38.02 11.98 0.74
CA TRP A 317 -37.46 10.64 0.91
C TRP A 317 -38.32 9.79 1.87
N TRP A 318 -38.85 10.40 2.94
CA TRP A 318 -39.67 9.72 3.93
C TRP A 318 -41.04 9.32 3.37
N ALA A 319 -41.56 10.07 2.39
CA ALA A 319 -42.78 9.69 1.67
C ALA A 319 -42.57 8.42 0.83
N LEU A 320 -41.40 8.26 0.20
CA LEU A 320 -41.05 7.04 -0.54
C LEU A 320 -40.76 5.86 0.39
N ALA A 321 -40.08 6.13 1.51
CA ALA A 321 -39.79 5.12 2.53
C ALA A 321 -41.07 4.51 3.12
N GLY A 322 -42.11 5.31 3.38
CA GLY A 322 -43.41 4.81 3.83
C GLY A 322 -44.03 3.76 2.89
N ILE A 323 -43.94 4.00 1.57
CA ILE A 323 -44.40 3.03 0.55
C ILE A 323 -43.52 1.78 0.63
N GLY A 324 -42.19 1.94 0.53
CA GLY A 324 -41.29 0.78 0.50
C GLY A 324 -41.37 -0.10 1.74
N ARG A 325 -41.63 0.47 2.92
CA ARG A 325 -41.92 -0.31 4.13
C ARG A 325 -43.17 -1.16 3.96
N THR A 326 -44.25 -0.54 3.51
CA THR A 326 -45.57 -1.17 3.40
C THR A 326 -45.60 -2.24 2.32
N GLU A 327 -44.92 -2.00 1.20
CA GLU A 327 -44.88 -2.91 0.05
C GLU A 327 -43.97 -4.12 0.28
N SER A 328 -42.77 -3.91 0.84
CA SER A 328 -41.76 -4.97 0.85
C SER A 328 -40.81 -4.96 2.05
N LYS A 329 -41.11 -4.17 3.09
CA LYS A 329 -40.16 -3.93 4.20
C LYS A 329 -38.79 -3.49 3.66
N HIS A 330 -38.79 -2.51 2.75
CA HIS A 330 -37.58 -1.97 2.11
C HIS A 330 -36.77 -3.00 1.33
N GLY A 331 -37.44 -3.90 0.63
CA GLY A 331 -36.78 -4.94 -0.17
C GLY A 331 -36.34 -6.17 0.63
N THR A 332 -36.90 -6.38 1.82
CA THR A 332 -36.55 -7.52 2.68
C THR A 332 -37.66 -8.57 2.84
N TYR A 333 -38.77 -8.39 2.12
CA TYR A 333 -39.91 -9.29 2.18
C TYR A 333 -39.54 -10.72 1.74
N ARG A 334 -40.09 -11.73 2.44
CA ARG A 334 -39.87 -13.17 2.19
C ARG A 334 -38.40 -13.61 2.14
N GLY A 335 -37.54 -12.93 2.91
CA GLY A 335 -36.11 -13.28 3.01
C GLY A 335 -35.25 -12.69 1.89
N ALA A 336 -35.82 -11.82 1.05
CA ALA A 336 -35.05 -10.96 0.17
C ALA A 336 -34.08 -10.08 0.97
N LYS A 337 -33.00 -9.69 0.31
CA LYS A 337 -32.00 -8.76 0.84
C LYS A 337 -31.67 -7.75 -0.25
N LEU A 338 -31.42 -6.52 0.17
CA LEU A 338 -30.91 -5.49 -0.70
C LEU A 338 -29.41 -5.76 -0.96
N GLY A 339 -29.04 -5.95 -2.21
CA GLY A 339 -27.65 -6.04 -2.65
C GLY A 339 -26.94 -4.68 -2.60
N PRO A 340 -25.59 -4.66 -2.65
CA PRO A 340 -24.83 -3.41 -2.64
C PRO A 340 -25.10 -2.53 -3.87
N ASP A 341 -25.47 -3.15 -4.99
CA ASP A 341 -25.94 -2.54 -6.24
C ASP A 341 -27.38 -2.01 -6.19
N GLY A 342 -28.09 -2.25 -5.08
CA GLY A 342 -29.49 -1.90 -4.90
C GLY A 342 -30.48 -2.94 -5.45
N VAL A 343 -30.01 -4.05 -6.02
CA VAL A 343 -30.90 -5.11 -6.53
C VAL A 343 -31.34 -6.00 -5.38
N VAL A 344 -32.64 -6.29 -5.29
CA VAL A 344 -33.17 -7.21 -4.26
C VAL A 344 -33.03 -8.67 -4.69
N SER A 345 -32.51 -9.51 -3.78
CA SER A 345 -32.32 -10.95 -4.03
C SER A 345 -32.74 -11.84 -2.85
N PRO A 346 -33.52 -12.92 -3.06
CA PRO A 346 -34.18 -13.27 -4.33
C PRO A 346 -35.19 -12.21 -4.80
N PRO A 347 -35.57 -12.22 -6.09
CA PRO A 347 -36.57 -11.30 -6.62
C PRO A 347 -37.88 -11.30 -5.82
N ILE A 348 -38.40 -10.12 -5.53
CA ILE A 348 -39.68 -9.92 -4.85
C ILE A 348 -40.81 -9.87 -5.89
N PHE A 349 -41.71 -10.86 -5.81
CA PHE A 349 -42.97 -10.88 -6.54
C PHE A 349 -44.15 -10.89 -5.57
N GLY A 350 -45.16 -10.08 -5.88
CA GLY A 350 -46.43 -10.03 -5.19
C GLY A 350 -47.26 -11.31 -5.42
N PRO A 351 -48.42 -11.41 -4.77
CA PRO A 351 -49.36 -12.49 -5.05
C PRO A 351 -49.86 -12.43 -6.50
N GLU A 352 -50.33 -13.57 -7.00
CA GLU A 352 -51.00 -13.64 -8.28
C GLU A 352 -52.33 -12.87 -8.23
N LEU A 353 -52.57 -12.03 -9.24
CA LEU A 353 -53.75 -11.17 -9.34
C LEU A 353 -54.73 -11.78 -10.35
N ASP A 354 -55.17 -13.01 -10.07
CA ASP A 354 -56.07 -13.83 -10.89
C ASP A 354 -57.53 -13.81 -10.41
N GLY A 355 -57.83 -13.04 -9.35
CA GLY A 355 -59.13 -12.99 -8.71
C GLY A 355 -59.29 -13.98 -7.53
N SER A 356 -58.31 -14.85 -7.30
CA SER A 356 -58.26 -15.68 -6.09
C SER A 356 -58.00 -14.81 -4.85
N ASN A 357 -58.35 -15.32 -3.66
CA ASN A 357 -58.13 -14.65 -2.37
C ASN A 357 -58.68 -13.22 -2.26
N SER A 358 -59.69 -12.87 -3.06
CA SER A 358 -60.27 -11.51 -3.17
C SER A 358 -59.32 -10.45 -3.72
N PHE A 359 -58.25 -10.84 -4.42
CA PHE A 359 -57.43 -9.91 -5.18
C PHE A 359 -58.17 -9.43 -6.44
N ALA A 360 -57.77 -8.27 -6.97
CA ALA A 360 -58.25 -7.83 -8.27
C ALA A 360 -57.69 -8.74 -9.37
N ILE A 361 -58.42 -8.86 -10.49
CA ILE A 361 -57.91 -9.52 -11.70
C ILE A 361 -57.10 -8.50 -12.50
N VAL A 362 -55.80 -8.74 -12.68
CA VAL A 362 -54.92 -7.94 -13.55
C VAL A 362 -54.41 -8.84 -14.68
N ARG A 363 -54.84 -8.56 -15.91
CA ARG A 363 -54.41 -9.33 -17.09
C ARG A 363 -52.96 -9.02 -17.44
N ASP A 364 -52.27 -10.01 -18.02
CA ASP A 364 -50.92 -9.85 -18.55
C ASP A 364 -50.79 -8.60 -19.45
N SER A 365 -49.71 -7.85 -19.25
CA SER A 365 -49.43 -6.62 -20.00
C SER A 365 -48.06 -6.57 -20.68
N ASP A 366 -47.20 -7.56 -20.44
CA ASP A 366 -45.82 -7.59 -20.93
C ASP A 366 -45.34 -8.97 -21.42
N GLY A 367 -46.22 -9.99 -21.43
CA GLY A 367 -45.86 -11.34 -21.85
C GLY A 367 -45.05 -12.10 -20.80
N GLY A 368 -45.10 -11.68 -19.53
CA GLY A 368 -44.32 -12.22 -18.42
C GLY A 368 -42.88 -11.72 -18.37
N ALA A 369 -42.58 -10.59 -19.00
CA ALA A 369 -41.22 -10.08 -19.11
C ALA A 369 -40.65 -9.60 -17.75
N LEU A 370 -41.47 -8.97 -16.92
CA LEU A 370 -41.04 -8.42 -15.62
C LEU A 370 -41.36 -9.34 -14.45
N ASP A 371 -42.45 -10.10 -14.52
CA ASP A 371 -42.92 -10.95 -13.42
C ASP A 371 -42.84 -12.45 -13.71
N GLY A 372 -42.47 -12.88 -14.91
CA GLY A 372 -42.36 -14.28 -15.29
C GLY A 372 -43.70 -15.01 -15.51
N THR A 373 -44.83 -14.30 -15.60
CA THR A 373 -46.17 -14.90 -15.80
C THR A 373 -46.88 -14.32 -17.03
N ALA A 374 -47.23 -15.17 -17.99
CA ALA A 374 -47.87 -14.74 -19.26
C ALA A 374 -49.41 -14.84 -19.26
N THR A 375 -50.05 -14.87 -18.09
CA THR A 375 -51.51 -15.02 -17.94
C THR A 375 -52.13 -13.86 -17.18
N THR A 376 -51.57 -13.52 -16.04
CA THR A 376 -51.98 -12.43 -15.16
C THR A 376 -50.76 -11.77 -14.57
N ASP A 377 -50.78 -10.45 -14.48
CA ASP A 377 -49.68 -9.67 -13.92
C ASP A 377 -49.63 -9.79 -12.39
N ARG A 378 -48.42 -9.69 -11.84
CA ARG A 378 -48.12 -9.61 -10.41
C ARG A 378 -47.37 -8.33 -10.10
N ALA A 379 -47.44 -7.87 -8.86
CA ALA A 379 -46.59 -6.76 -8.44
C ALA A 379 -45.11 -7.17 -8.43
N VAL A 380 -44.23 -6.34 -8.98
CA VAL A 380 -42.78 -6.60 -9.10
C VAL A 380 -41.97 -5.65 -8.23
N GLY A 381 -40.89 -6.16 -7.64
CA GLY A 381 -39.87 -5.37 -6.98
C GLY A 381 -40.21 -4.85 -5.58
N PRO A 382 -39.26 -4.14 -4.96
CA PRO A 382 -39.43 -3.64 -3.59
C PRO A 382 -40.48 -2.52 -3.46
N MET A 383 -40.89 -1.90 -4.57
CA MET A 383 -41.98 -0.91 -4.57
C MET A 383 -43.28 -1.46 -5.17
N GLN A 384 -43.32 -2.76 -5.49
CA GLN A 384 -44.53 -3.50 -5.89
C GLN A 384 -45.31 -2.83 -7.04
N PHE A 385 -44.62 -2.49 -8.12
CA PHE A 385 -45.24 -1.98 -9.34
C PHE A 385 -45.95 -3.08 -10.12
N LEU A 386 -47.07 -2.77 -10.78
CA LEU A 386 -47.59 -3.65 -11.84
C LEU A 386 -46.79 -3.44 -13.13
N PRO A 387 -46.55 -4.47 -13.96
CA PRO A 387 -45.84 -4.36 -15.23
C PRO A 387 -46.38 -3.24 -16.14
N SER A 388 -47.70 -3.12 -16.26
CA SER A 388 -48.35 -2.02 -17.01
C SER A 388 -47.99 -0.62 -16.49
N SER A 389 -47.89 -0.46 -15.17
CA SER A 389 -47.51 0.80 -14.55
C SER A 389 -46.02 1.07 -14.73
N TRP A 390 -45.17 0.04 -14.56
CA TRP A 390 -43.73 0.14 -14.81
C TRP A 390 -43.46 0.62 -16.24
N LYS A 391 -44.06 -0.05 -17.23
CA LYS A 391 -43.93 0.32 -18.66
C LYS A 391 -44.28 1.77 -18.95
N ALA A 392 -45.24 2.34 -18.23
CA ALA A 392 -45.68 3.72 -18.45
C ALA A 392 -44.78 4.78 -17.77
N VAL A 393 -44.06 4.41 -16.70
CA VAL A 393 -43.51 5.41 -15.76
C VAL A 393 -42.08 5.13 -15.31
N ALA A 394 -41.49 3.99 -15.68
CA ALA A 394 -40.16 3.55 -15.27
C ALA A 394 -39.11 4.64 -15.45
N ARG A 395 -38.21 4.73 -14.49
CA ARG A 395 -37.05 5.61 -14.49
C ARG A 395 -35.84 4.79 -14.07
N ASP A 396 -34.77 4.96 -14.83
CA ASP A 396 -33.44 4.50 -14.48
C ASP A 396 -32.89 5.42 -13.39
N GLY A 397 -32.84 4.88 -12.17
CA GLY A 397 -32.39 5.56 -10.97
C GLY A 397 -30.91 5.35 -10.67
N THR A 398 -30.28 4.32 -11.24
CA THR A 398 -28.83 4.06 -11.18
C THR A 398 -28.04 4.81 -12.26
N GLY A 399 -28.67 5.11 -13.39
CA GLY A 399 -28.07 5.72 -14.57
C GLY A 399 -27.30 4.72 -15.43
N ASP A 400 -27.55 3.41 -15.30
CA ASP A 400 -26.85 2.36 -16.05
C ASP A 400 -27.46 2.05 -17.43
N GLY A 401 -28.56 2.72 -17.78
CA GLY A 401 -29.30 2.56 -19.02
C GLY A 401 -30.45 1.56 -18.95
N VAL A 402 -30.67 0.91 -17.80
CA VAL A 402 -31.72 -0.10 -17.59
C VAL A 402 -32.58 0.33 -16.40
N ALA A 403 -33.91 0.35 -16.59
CA ALA A 403 -34.84 0.51 -15.47
C ALA A 403 -35.32 -0.87 -15.01
N ASP A 404 -34.71 -1.41 -13.95
CA ASP A 404 -35.03 -2.70 -13.36
C ASP A 404 -35.99 -2.54 -12.16
N PRO A 405 -37.22 -3.10 -12.20
CA PRO A 405 -38.12 -3.03 -11.06
C PRO A 405 -37.57 -3.71 -9.80
N GLN A 406 -36.60 -4.62 -9.92
CA GLN A 406 -35.94 -5.27 -8.80
C GLN A 406 -34.83 -4.41 -8.18
N ASN A 407 -34.39 -3.35 -8.84
CA ASN A 407 -33.44 -2.38 -8.28
C ASN A 407 -34.20 -1.32 -7.46
N LEU A 408 -33.82 -1.16 -6.19
CA LEU A 408 -34.48 -0.21 -5.29
C LEU A 408 -34.26 1.26 -5.68
N TYR A 409 -33.13 1.62 -6.29
CA TYR A 409 -32.88 2.98 -6.77
C TYR A 409 -33.85 3.34 -7.91
N ASP A 410 -34.00 2.45 -8.88
CA ASP A 410 -34.93 2.59 -10.01
C ASP A 410 -36.37 2.60 -9.53
N ALA A 411 -36.72 1.64 -8.67
CA ALA A 411 -38.06 1.51 -8.12
C ALA A 411 -38.45 2.74 -7.28
N ALA A 412 -37.53 3.29 -6.49
CA ALA A 412 -37.76 4.51 -5.70
C ALA A 412 -37.95 5.74 -6.59
N LEU A 413 -37.08 5.94 -7.59
CA LEU A 413 -37.22 7.06 -8.52
C LEU A 413 -38.52 6.97 -9.33
N THR A 414 -38.86 5.76 -9.78
CA THR A 414 -40.11 5.47 -10.48
C THR A 414 -41.33 5.74 -9.59
N ALA A 415 -41.30 5.34 -8.31
CA ALA A 415 -42.35 5.63 -7.34
C ALA A 415 -42.53 7.12 -7.10
N GLY A 416 -41.44 7.88 -6.92
CA GLY A 416 -41.53 9.33 -6.78
C GLY A 416 -42.09 10.00 -8.03
N ALA A 417 -41.61 9.62 -9.22
CA ALA A 417 -42.14 10.11 -10.49
C ALA A 417 -43.63 9.76 -10.67
N TYR A 418 -44.06 8.59 -10.17
CA TYR A 418 -45.45 8.18 -10.15
C TYR A 418 -46.31 9.12 -9.30
N LEU A 419 -45.91 9.35 -8.04
CA LEU A 419 -46.63 10.23 -7.12
C LEU A 419 -46.69 11.66 -7.64
N CYS A 420 -45.59 12.18 -8.22
CA CYS A 420 -45.52 13.54 -8.74
C CYS A 420 -46.56 13.86 -9.83
N ARG A 421 -47.14 12.85 -10.51
CA ARG A 421 -48.25 13.09 -11.46
C ARG A 421 -49.54 13.54 -10.79
N LYS A 422 -49.68 13.40 -9.47
CA LYS A 422 -50.88 13.77 -8.72
C LYS A 422 -50.95 15.24 -8.37
N GLY A 423 -49.83 15.95 -8.46
CA GLY A 423 -49.76 17.39 -8.26
C GLY A 423 -48.61 17.80 -7.34
N PRO A 424 -48.52 19.10 -7.06
CA PRO A 424 -47.45 19.67 -6.24
C PRO A 424 -47.65 19.42 -4.74
N GLY A 425 -46.61 19.74 -3.96
CA GLY A 425 -46.72 19.84 -2.49
C GLY A 425 -46.82 18.50 -1.75
N LEU A 426 -46.16 17.46 -2.27
CA LEU A 426 -46.14 16.13 -1.66
C LEU A 426 -45.32 16.03 -0.37
N ASN A 427 -44.75 17.14 0.10
CA ASN A 427 -44.21 17.31 1.44
C ASN A 427 -45.31 17.61 2.49
N GLN A 428 -46.56 17.82 2.07
CA GLN A 428 -47.70 18.07 2.94
C GLN A 428 -48.64 16.86 2.98
N GLU A 429 -49.18 16.55 4.17
CA GLU A 429 -50.04 15.38 4.38
C GLU A 429 -51.24 15.34 3.41
N GLY A 430 -51.99 16.43 3.25
CA GLY A 430 -53.20 16.45 2.40
C GLY A 430 -52.95 15.98 0.95
N PRO A 431 -52.09 16.68 0.18
CA PRO A 431 -51.69 16.24 -1.17
C PRO A 431 -51.08 14.84 -1.19
N LEU A 432 -50.25 14.49 -0.20
CA LEU A 432 -49.59 13.20 -0.14
C LEU A 432 -50.58 12.03 0.03
N ARG A 433 -51.62 12.18 0.85
CA ARG A 433 -52.70 11.17 0.98
C ARG A 433 -53.42 10.95 -0.35
N GLY A 434 -53.69 12.02 -1.10
CA GLY A 434 -54.25 11.94 -2.45
C GLY A 434 -53.33 11.20 -3.42
N ALA A 435 -52.02 11.39 -3.30
CA ALA A 435 -51.04 10.68 -4.09
C ALA A 435 -50.97 9.18 -3.74
N TYR A 436 -50.95 8.82 -2.45
CA TYR A 436 -50.98 7.42 -2.01
C TYR A 436 -52.26 6.68 -2.40
N LEU A 437 -53.42 7.35 -2.39
CA LEU A 437 -54.67 6.75 -2.89
C LEU A 437 -54.60 6.36 -4.37
N SER A 438 -53.73 7.01 -5.15
CA SER A 438 -53.51 6.63 -6.55
C SER A 438 -52.57 5.44 -6.70
N TYR A 439 -51.68 5.23 -5.73
CA TYR A 439 -50.80 4.07 -5.66
C TYR A 439 -51.61 2.82 -5.28
N ASN A 440 -52.43 2.92 -4.24
CA ASN A 440 -53.35 1.88 -3.81
C ASN A 440 -54.65 2.52 -3.28
N ARG A 441 -55.79 2.15 -3.88
CA ARG A 441 -57.11 2.74 -3.58
C ARG A 441 -57.73 2.16 -2.30
N SER A 442 -57.02 2.26 -1.19
CA SER A 442 -57.42 1.77 0.13
C SER A 442 -57.05 2.79 1.21
N GLN A 443 -58.04 3.28 1.96
CA GLN A 443 -57.77 4.24 3.05
C GLN A 443 -56.88 3.63 4.15
N ARG A 444 -57.11 2.37 4.49
CA ARG A 444 -56.27 1.64 5.46
C ARG A 444 -54.81 1.58 5.01
N TYR A 445 -54.56 1.40 3.72
CA TYR A 445 -53.21 1.44 3.16
C TYR A 445 -52.61 2.84 3.33
N VAL A 446 -53.35 3.88 2.95
CA VAL A 446 -52.88 5.27 3.05
C VAL A 446 -52.56 5.65 4.49
N ASP A 447 -53.40 5.27 5.45
CA ASP A 447 -53.17 5.46 6.88
C ASP A 447 -51.87 4.77 7.33
N ALA A 448 -51.64 3.53 6.90
CA ALA A 448 -50.42 2.80 7.26
C ALA A 448 -49.16 3.46 6.67
N VAL A 449 -49.18 3.77 5.37
CA VAL A 449 -48.05 4.38 4.67
C VAL A 449 -47.70 5.74 5.27
N ILE A 450 -48.69 6.61 5.48
CA ILE A 450 -48.43 7.98 5.92
C ILE A 450 -47.96 8.05 7.37
N ASN A 451 -48.52 7.22 8.26
CA ASN A 451 -48.07 7.13 9.64
C ASN A 451 -46.59 6.71 9.68
N GLN A 452 -46.24 5.69 8.91
CA GLN A 452 -44.87 5.20 8.82
C GLN A 452 -43.92 6.23 8.19
N ALA A 453 -44.37 6.94 7.16
CA ALA A 453 -43.61 8.00 6.50
C ALA A 453 -43.23 9.11 7.49
N PHE A 454 -44.19 9.58 8.28
CA PHE A 454 -43.95 10.58 9.32
C PHE A 454 -43.14 10.05 10.51
N GLU A 455 -43.21 8.75 10.82
CA GLU A 455 -42.29 8.14 11.78
C GLU A 455 -40.83 8.22 11.32
N TYR A 456 -40.55 7.87 10.05
CA TYR A 456 -39.20 8.00 9.50
C TYR A 456 -38.72 9.44 9.51
N GLN A 457 -39.57 10.40 9.11
CA GLN A 457 -39.22 11.83 9.14
C GLN A 457 -38.77 12.28 10.54
N ARG A 458 -39.42 11.81 11.60
CA ARG A 458 -39.06 12.16 12.99
C ARG A 458 -37.82 11.43 13.48
N ALA A 459 -37.63 10.18 13.05
CA ALA A 459 -36.56 9.31 13.55
C ALA A 459 -35.19 9.57 12.90
N VAL A 460 -35.17 9.98 11.63
CA VAL A 460 -33.94 10.16 10.85
C VAL A 460 -33.69 11.65 10.61
N PRO A 461 -32.61 12.24 11.14
CA PRO A 461 -32.29 13.66 10.98
C PRO A 461 -31.65 13.93 9.60
N LEU A 462 -32.37 13.61 8.54
CA LEU A 462 -31.98 13.83 7.15
C LEU A 462 -32.97 14.82 6.51
N ILE A 463 -32.49 16.01 6.20
CA ILE A 463 -33.31 17.12 5.66
C ILE A 463 -33.49 16.95 4.15
#